data_AF-A0A3C0Y9W1-F1
#
_entry.id   AF-A0A3C0Y9W1-F1
#
_cell.length_a   1.000
_cell.length_b   1.000
_cell.length_c   1.000
_cell.angle_alpha   90.00
_cell.angle_beta   90.00
_cell.angle_gamma   90.00
#
_symmetry.space_group_name_H-M   'P 1'
#
loop_
_entity.id
_entity.type
_entity.pdbx_description
1 polymer ?
#
loop_
_entity_poly.entity_id
_entity_poly.type
_entity_poly.pdbx_seq_one_letter_code
_entity_poly.pdbx_strand_id
1 'polypeptide(L)' 'MKASQFFISTLKEAPADAEVVSHQLMMRAGLIKKLGAGIYNYMPMGLRVIRKVEAIVR' A
#
# COMPACT_ATOMS: atom_id res chain seq x y z
N MET A 1 11.45 12.52 6.21
CA MET A 1 10.54 12.72 5.06
C MET A 1 9.37 13.54 5.57
N LYS A 2 9.09 14.72 5.00
CA LYS A 2 7.95 15.55 5.43
C LYS A 2 6.69 15.01 4.76
N ALA A 3 5.61 14.77 5.53
CA ALA A 3 4.37 14.23 4.98
C ALA A 3 3.79 15.13 3.87
N SER A 4 3.91 16.46 4.02
CA SER A 4 3.48 17.45 3.02
C SER A 4 4.22 17.38 1.68
N GLN A 5 5.40 16.76 1.63
CA GLN A 5 6.23 16.63 0.42
C GLN A 5 6.26 15.18 -0.09
N PHE A 6 5.42 14.31 0.47
CA PHE A 6 5.43 12.90 0.15
C PHE A 6 4.06 12.46 -0.35
N PHE A 7 4.07 11.63 -1.39
CA PHE A 7 2.83 11.11 -1.95
C PHE A 7 2.24 10.03 -1.03
N ILE A 8 1.19 10.39 -0.30
CA ILE A 8 0.42 9.50 0.58
C ILE A 8 -1.06 9.65 0.22
N SER A 9 -1.67 8.58 -0.27
CA SER A 9 -3.08 8.55 -0.67
C SER A 9 -3.90 7.69 0.29
N THR A 10 -4.13 8.18 1.52
CA THR A 10 -4.94 7.45 2.50
C THR A 10 -6.42 7.48 2.15
N LEU A 11 -7.15 6.41 2.50
CA LEU A 11 -8.60 6.33 2.38
C LEU A 11 -9.26 6.30 3.76
N LYS A 12 -10.36 7.05 3.92
CA LYS A 12 -11.16 7.04 5.16
C LYS A 12 -11.73 5.65 5.43
N GLU A 13 -12.27 5.02 4.39
CA GLU A 13 -12.93 3.71 4.41
C GLU A 13 -12.20 2.75 3.46
N ALA A 14 -12.25 1.45 3.78
CA ALA A 14 -11.70 0.43 2.88
C ALA A 14 -12.65 0.22 1.70
N PRO A 15 -12.13 -0.07 0.50
CA PRO A 15 -12.94 -0.54 -0.62
C PRO A 15 -13.76 -1.79 -0.24
N ALA A 16 -15.00 -1.89 -0.75
CA ALA A 16 -15.90 -2.99 -0.44
C ALA A 16 -15.40 -4.37 -0.94
N ASP A 17 -14.52 -4.39 -1.95
CA ASP A 17 -13.89 -5.60 -2.49
C ASP A 17 -12.69 -6.10 -1.66
N ALA A 18 -12.31 -5.39 -0.60
CA ALA A 18 -11.27 -5.81 0.32
C ALA A 18 -11.87 -6.60 1.49
N GLU A 19 -11.89 -7.92 1.39
CA GLU A 19 -12.43 -8.80 2.46
C GLU A 19 -11.43 -9.03 3.59
N VAL A 20 -10.15 -9.24 3.26
CA VAL A 20 -9.10 -9.56 4.25
C VAL A 20 -8.61 -8.28 4.93
N VAL A 21 -8.48 -8.30 6.26
CA VAL A 21 -8.03 -7.14 7.07
C VAL A 21 -6.70 -6.57 6.58
N SER A 22 -5.73 -7.41 6.21
CA SER A 22 -4.45 -6.94 5.66
C SER A 22 -4.64 -6.16 4.37
N HIS A 23 -5.46 -6.65 3.43
CA HIS A 23 -5.79 -5.97 2.19
C HIS A 23 -6.51 -4.63 2.45
N GLN A 24 -7.48 -4.61 3.36
CA GLN A 24 -8.18 -3.39 3.78
C GLN A 24 -7.21 -2.34 4.32
N LEU A 25 -6.32 -2.73 5.23
CA LEU A 25 -5.34 -1.82 5.84
C LEU A 25 -4.33 -1.31 4.81
N MET A 26 -3.82 -2.19 3.94
CA MET A 26 -2.86 -1.81 2.91
C MET A 26 -3.45 -0.83 1.89
N MET A 27 -4.73 -0.99 1.52
CA MET A 27 -5.45 -0.04 0.66
C MET A 27 -5.70 1.29 1.40
N ARG A 28 -6.20 1.25 2.64
CA ARG A 28 -6.50 2.46 3.43
C ARG A 28 -5.28 3.30 3.76
N ALA A 29 -4.16 2.68 4.05
CA ALA A 29 -2.90 3.36 4.33
C ALA A 29 -2.19 3.86 3.05
N GLY A 30 -2.77 3.61 1.86
CA GLY A 30 -2.17 4.00 0.58
C GLY A 30 -0.86 3.26 0.30
N LEU A 31 -0.75 1.99 0.69
CA LEU A 31 0.42 1.14 0.43
C LEU A 31 0.35 0.45 -0.92
N ILE A 32 -0.86 0.11 -1.36
CA ILE A 32 -1.14 -0.53 -2.65
C ILE A 32 -2.31 0.15 -3.34
N LYS A 33 -2.36 0.05 -4.67
CA LYS A 33 -3.49 0.47 -5.49
C LYS A 33 -3.81 -0.62 -6.49
N LYS A 34 -5.06 -1.10 -6.49
CA LYS A 34 -5.55 -2.11 -7.44
C LYS A 34 -5.55 -1.54 -8.86
N LEU A 35 -4.96 -2.28 -9.80
CA LEU A 35 -5.00 -2.00 -11.24
C LEU A 35 -5.99 -2.93 -11.95
N GLY A 36 -6.05 -4.18 -11.51
CA GLY A 36 -6.93 -5.23 -12.06
C GLY A 36 -7.07 -6.39 -11.08
N ALA A 37 -7.72 -7.48 -11.50
CA ALA A 37 -7.86 -8.68 -10.67
C ALA A 37 -6.48 -9.27 -10.35
N GLY A 38 -6.10 -9.26 -9.06
CA GLY A 38 -4.80 -9.75 -8.59
C GLY A 38 -3.60 -8.87 -8.94
N ILE A 39 -3.80 -7.73 -9.62
CA ILE A 39 -2.70 -6.84 -10.06
C ILE A 39 -2.76 -5.54 -9.27
N TYR A 40 -1.64 -5.23 -8.61
CA TYR A 40 -1.52 -4.07 -7.73
C TYR A 40 -0.25 -3.27 -8.05
N ASN A 41 -0.38 -1.95 -7.99
CA ASN A 41 0.77 -1.06 -7.93
C ASN A 41 1.18 -0.86 -6.47
N TYR A 42 2.48 -0.99 -6.19
CA TYR A 42 3.05 -0.59 -4.92
C TYR A 42 3.24 0.92 -4.88
N MET A 43 2.55 1.54 -3.93
CA MET A 43 2.65 2.97 -3.70
C MET A 43 3.97 3.30 -2.96
N PRO A 44 4.41 4.56 -2.93
CA PRO A 44 5.72 4.92 -2.37
C PRO A 44 5.98 4.40 -0.95
N MET A 45 4.96 4.37 -0.07
CA MET A 45 5.08 3.74 1.25
C MET A 45 5.20 2.21 1.19
N GLY A 46 4.39 1.54 0.37
CA GLY A 46 4.42 0.09 0.20
C GLY A 46 5.75 -0.40 -0.37
N LEU A 47 6.28 0.29 -1.38
CA LEU A 47 7.57 -0.02 -1.99
C LEU A 47 8.73 0.05 -0.98
N ARG A 48 8.68 1.00 -0.03
CA ARG A 48 9.70 1.09 1.03
C ARG A 48 9.68 -0.12 1.96
N VAL A 49 8.51 -0.65 2.28
CA VAL A 49 8.39 -1.87 3.11
C VAL A 49 8.93 -3.07 2.36
N ILE A 50 8.58 -3.22 1.08
CA ILE A 50 9.05 -4.33 0.25
C ILE A 50 10.56 -4.33 0.13
N ARG A 51 11.19 -3.17 -0.10
CA ARG A 51 12.65 -3.04 -0.14
C ARG A 51 13.32 -3.43 1.19
N LYS A 52 12.68 -3.18 2.33
CA LYS A 52 13.19 -3.64 3.63
C LYS A 52 13.15 -5.16 3.74
N VAL A 53 12.06 -5.78 3.29
CA VAL A 53 11.94 -7.24 3.28
C VAL A 53 12.95 -7.84 2.31
N GLU A 54 13.08 -7.30 1.10
CA GLU A 54 14.08 -7.72 0.11
C GLU A 54 15.50 -7.67 0.67
N ALA A 55 15.86 -6.61 1.39
CA ALA A 55 17.18 -6.46 2.00
C ALA A 55 17.47 -7.44 3.17
N ILE A 56 16.43 -8.04 3.77
CA ILE A 56 16.58 -9.07 4.80
C ILE A 56 16.69 -10.46 4.16
N VAL A 57 15.95 -10.68 3.07
CA VAL A 57 15.92 -11.97 2.37
C VAL A 57 17.18 -12.21 1.54
N ARG A 58 17.76 -11.15 0.96
CA ARG A 58 19.03 -11.18 0.22
C ARG A 58 20.22 -11.29 1.16
#